data_AF-A0A931LE00-F1
#
_entry.id   AF-A0A931LE00-F1
#
_cell.length_a   1.000
_cell.length_b   1.000
_cell.length_c   1.000
_cell.angle_alpha   90.00
_cell.angle_beta   90.00
_cell.angle_gamma   90.00
#
_symmetry.space_group_name_H-M   'P 1'
#
loop_
_entity.id
_entity.type
_entity.pdbx_description
1 polymer ?
#
loop_
_entity_poly.entity_id
_entity_poly.type
_entity_poly.pdbx_seq_one_letter_code
_entity_poly.pdbx_strand_id
1 'polypeptide(L)'
;MIRANGPSLGSLAYLVGCVMAGLYFLFSAVQGDYGVLKRTAIEAEKHQLTQELASADADVARMENLTKRLSDSYLDLDLLDERARAVLGLVRADEIVIR
;
A
#
# COMPACT_ATOMS: atom_id res chain seq x y z
N MET A 1 32.19 20.09 -66.39
CA MET A 1 32.56 20.76 -65.12
C MET A 1 31.40 20.57 -64.13
N ILE A 2 31.51 19.66 -63.16
CA ILE A 2 30.45 19.42 -62.17
C ILE A 2 30.77 20.29 -60.95
N ARG A 3 30.05 21.38 -60.75
CA ARG A 3 30.11 22.14 -59.50
C ARG A 3 29.28 21.41 -58.46
N ALA A 4 29.95 20.74 -57.51
CA ALA A 4 29.32 20.31 -56.29
C ALA A 4 29.03 21.56 -55.44
N ASN A 5 27.76 21.97 -55.39
CA ASN A 5 27.32 22.91 -54.36
C ASN A 5 27.27 22.12 -53.04
N GLY A 6 28.21 22.41 -52.14
CA GLY A 6 28.14 21.91 -50.77
C GLY A 6 26.83 22.36 -50.12
N PRO A 7 26.30 21.58 -49.17
CA PRO A 7 25.05 21.94 -48.49
C PRO A 7 25.18 23.34 -47.87
N SER A 8 24.17 24.18 -48.09
CA SER A 8 24.18 25.54 -47.56
C SER A 8 24.18 25.49 -46.03
N LEU A 9 24.98 26.32 -45.38
CA LEU A 9 25.13 26.32 -43.92
C LEU A 9 23.77 26.43 -43.20
N GLY A 10 22.82 27.19 -43.78
CA GLY A 10 21.45 27.29 -43.28
C GLY A 10 20.66 25.98 -43.34
N SER A 11 20.81 25.18 -44.40
CA SER A 11 20.16 23.86 -44.50
C SER A 11 20.69 22.86 -43.46
N LEU A 12 22.00 22.93 -43.17
CA LEU A 12 22.63 22.13 -42.12
C LEU A 12 22.14 22.55 -40.73
N ALA A 13 22.11 23.85 -40.44
CA ALA A 13 21.60 24.36 -39.17
C ALA A 13 20.12 24.01 -38.94
N TYR A 14 19.30 24.11 -39.99
CA TYR A 14 17.89 23.71 -39.95
C TYR A 14 17.73 22.21 -39.65
N LEU A 15 18.47 21.36 -40.36
CA LEU A 15 18.41 19.92 -40.17
C LEU A 15 18.86 19.50 -38.77
N VAL A 16 19.96 20.08 -38.27
CA VAL A 16 20.44 19.84 -36.90
C VAL A 16 19.40 20.30 -35.87
N GLY A 17 18.78 21.47 -36.08
CA GLY A 17 17.70 21.96 -35.22
C GLY A 17 16.50 21.01 -35.16
N CYS A 18 16.04 20.52 -36.31
CA CYS A 18 14.96 19.53 -36.38
C CYS A 18 15.32 18.21 -35.68
N VAL A 19 16.54 17.71 -35.86
CA VAL A 19 17.01 16.48 -35.19
C VAL A 19 17.07 16.67 -33.68
N MET A 20 17.60 17.80 -33.20
CA MET A 20 17.67 18.11 -31.77
C MET A 20 16.28 18.23 -31.13
N ALA A 21 15.34 18.88 -31.82
CA ALA A 21 13.95 18.94 -31.36
C ALA A 21 13.31 17.54 -31.30
N GLY A 22 13.51 16.72 -32.33
CA GLY A 22 13.00 15.35 -32.37
C GLY A 22 13.57 14.48 -31.24
N LEU A 23 14.87 14.59 -30.96
CA LEU A 23 15.52 13.87 -29.85
C LEU A 23 14.99 14.33 -28.49
N TYR A 24 14.77 15.63 -28.29
CA TYR A 24 14.18 16.16 -27.06
C TYR A 24 12.78 15.58 -26.82
N PHE A 25 11.93 15.55 -27.86
CA PHE A 25 10.60 14.96 -27.73
C PHE A 25 10.64 13.45 -27.50
N LEU A 26 11.53 12.72 -28.17
CA LEU A 26 11.70 11.29 -27.98
C LEU A 26 12.18 10.97 -26.54
N PHE A 27 13.15 11.73 -26.05
CA PHE A 27 13.64 11.64 -24.68
C PHE A 27 12.55 11.98 -23.66
N SER A 28 11.79 13.05 -23.88
CA SER A 28 10.67 13.47 -23.04
C SER A 28 9.50 12.47 -23.10
N ALA A 29 9.30 11.74 -24.20
CA ALA A 29 8.32 10.65 -24.25
C ALA A 29 8.75 9.43 -23.43
N VAL A 30 10.07 9.16 -23.34
CA VAL A 30 10.63 8.05 -22.57
C VAL A 30 10.73 8.37 -21.07
N GLN A 31 11.17 9.58 -20.71
CA GLN A 31 11.42 10.00 -19.32
C GLN A 31 10.34 10.91 -18.72
N GLY A 32 9.46 11.50 -19.53
CA GLY A 32 8.47 12.45 -19.07
C GLY A 32 7.33 11.79 -18.29
N ASP A 33 6.62 12.61 -17.52
CA ASP A 33 5.52 12.23 -16.63
C ASP A 33 4.35 11.44 -17.26
N TYR A 34 4.35 11.28 -18.59
CA TYR A 34 3.37 10.55 -19.40
C TYR A 34 3.93 9.25 -20.02
N GLY A 35 5.18 8.87 -19.71
CA GLY A 35 5.80 7.64 -20.18
C GLY A 35 5.12 6.37 -19.64
N VAL A 36 5.14 5.30 -20.43
CA VAL A 36 4.50 3.97 -20.20
C VAL A 36 4.83 3.37 -18.82
N LEU A 37 5.91 3.83 -18.19
CA LEU A 37 6.44 3.37 -16.90
C LEU A 37 5.64 3.85 -15.67
N LYS A 38 4.76 4.85 -15.81
CA LYS A 38 3.94 5.31 -14.67
C LYS A 38 2.86 4.29 -14.29
N ARG A 39 2.37 3.48 -15.24
CA ARG A 39 1.38 2.45 -14.94
C ARG A 39 1.94 1.34 -14.07
N THR A 40 3.14 0.88 -14.35
CA THR A 40 3.78 -0.20 -13.58
C THR A 40 4.18 0.24 -12.17
N ALA A 41 4.62 1.49 -12.00
CA ALA A 41 4.92 2.05 -10.68
C ALA A 41 3.65 2.25 -9.84
N ILE A 42 2.59 2.80 -10.45
CA ILE A 42 1.30 3.02 -9.77
C ILE A 42 0.63 1.68 -9.41
N GLU A 43 0.76 0.66 -10.27
CA GLU A 43 0.14 -0.64 -10.04
C GLU A 43 0.86 -1.43 -8.92
N ALA A 44 2.18 -1.31 -8.83
CA ALA A 44 2.95 -1.86 -7.71
C ALA A 44 2.59 -1.18 -6.37
N GLU A 45 2.52 0.15 -6.35
CA GLU A 45 2.13 0.92 -5.15
C GLU A 45 0.69 0.60 -4.72
N LYS A 46 -0.22 0.47 -5.69
CA LYS A 46 -1.60 0.04 -5.43
C LYS A 46 -1.67 -1.35 -4.82
N HIS A 47 -0.83 -2.29 -5.26
CA HIS A 47 -0.87 -3.65 -4.74
C HIS A 47 -0.38 -3.71 -3.29
N GLN A 48 0.67 -2.95 -2.96
CA GLN A 48 1.17 -2.82 -1.59
C GLN A 48 0.12 -2.18 -0.67
N LEU A 49 -0.47 -1.05 -1.08
CA LEU A 49 -1.53 -0.37 -0.31
C LEU A 49 -2.76 -1.26 -0.09
N THR A 50 -3.11 -2.11 -1.07
CA THR A 50 -4.25 -3.04 -0.93
C THR A 50 -3.97 -4.13 0.10
N GLN A 51 -2.73 -4.62 0.18
CA GLN A 51 -2.34 -5.61 1.20
C GLN A 51 -2.33 -5.01 2.60
N GLU A 52 -1.83 -3.78 2.75
CA GLU A 52 -1.85 -3.05 4.01
C GLU A 52 -3.29 -2.81 4.49
N LEU A 53 -4.19 -2.37 3.58
CA LEU A 53 -5.61 -2.19 3.88
C LEU A 53 -6.27 -3.50 4.34
N ALA A 54 -6.03 -4.61 3.64
CA ALA A 54 -6.59 -5.91 4.02
C ALA A 54 -6.13 -6.35 5.42
N SER A 55 -4.88 -6.05 5.80
CA SER A 55 -4.37 -6.34 7.14
C SER A 55 -5.03 -5.46 8.21
N ALA A 56 -5.19 -4.17 7.93
CA ALA A 56 -5.84 -3.23 8.83
C ALA A 56 -7.32 -3.58 9.05
N ASP A 57 -8.04 -3.95 7.98
CA ASP A 57 -9.43 -4.39 8.05
C ASP A 57 -9.59 -5.66 8.90
N ALA A 58 -8.66 -6.62 8.76
CA ALA A 58 -8.65 -7.83 9.58
C ALA A 58 -8.45 -7.51 11.07
N ASP A 59 -7.61 -6.53 11.40
CA ASP A 59 -7.39 -6.09 12.77
C ASP A 59 -8.58 -5.32 13.33
N VAL A 60 -9.22 -4.46 12.54
CA VAL A 60 -10.48 -3.80 12.91
C VAL A 60 -11.54 -4.85 13.20
N ALA A 61 -11.76 -5.82 12.31
CA ALA A 61 -12.75 -6.87 12.52
C ALA A 61 -12.47 -7.70 13.79
N ARG A 62 -11.20 -7.93 14.11
CA ARG A 62 -10.78 -8.61 15.35
C ARG A 62 -11.11 -7.77 16.58
N MET A 63 -10.78 -6.48 16.57
CA MET A 63 -11.04 -5.57 17.68
C MET A 63 -12.54 -5.34 17.88
N GLU A 64 -13.31 -5.23 16.80
CA GLU A 64 -14.77 -5.17 16.84
C GLU A 64 -15.37 -6.45 17.45
N ASN A 65 -14.86 -7.63 17.09
CA ASN A 65 -15.30 -8.88 17.68
C ASN A 65 -15.02 -8.95 19.18
N LEU A 66 -13.81 -8.58 19.61
CA LEU A 66 -13.44 -8.53 21.02
C LEU A 66 -14.30 -7.53 21.79
N THR A 67 -14.51 -6.34 21.24
CA THR A 67 -15.34 -5.29 21.84
C THR A 67 -16.79 -5.74 21.94
N LYS A 68 -17.31 -6.41 20.91
CA LYS A 68 -18.66 -7.00 20.92
C LYS A 68 -18.80 -8.11 21.94
N ARG A 69 -17.75 -8.90 22.18
CA ARG A 69 -17.74 -9.95 23.21
C ARG A 69 -17.56 -9.40 24.63
N LEU A 70 -16.97 -8.21 24.76
CA LEU A 70 -16.85 -7.48 26.03
C LEU A 70 -18.06 -6.57 26.32
N SER A 71 -18.93 -6.37 25.33
CA SER A 71 -20.14 -5.55 25.42
C SER A 71 -21.18 -6.21 26.31
N ASP A 72 -21.80 -5.41 27.18
CA ASP A 72 -22.81 -5.75 28.19
C ASP A 72 -23.97 -6.64 27.71
N SER A 73 -24.24 -6.70 26.40
CA SER A 73 -25.29 -7.58 25.83
C SER A 73 -24.83 -9.03 25.59
N TYR A 74 -23.53 -9.32 25.70
CA TYR A 74 -22.92 -10.65 25.55
C TYR A 74 -21.88 -10.96 26.65
N LEU A 75 -21.65 -10.02 27.56
CA LEU A 75 -20.79 -10.17 28.73
C LEU A 75 -21.53 -10.98 29.78
N ASP A 76 -21.33 -12.29 29.76
CA ASP A 76 -21.88 -13.19 30.77
C ASP A 76 -21.17 -12.93 32.10
N LEU A 77 -21.85 -12.24 33.01
CA LEU A 77 -21.35 -11.94 34.35
C LEU A 77 -20.94 -13.22 35.10
N ASP A 78 -21.55 -14.36 34.80
CA ASP A 78 -21.19 -15.65 35.41
C ASP A 78 -19.80 -16.11 34.93
N LEU A 79 -19.44 -15.90 33.66
CA LEU A 79 -18.09 -16.20 33.14
C LEU A 79 -17.02 -15.25 33.71
N LEU A 80 -17.40 -14.00 34.01
CA LEU A 80 -16.51 -13.04 34.65
C LEU A 80 -16.28 -13.38 36.12
N ASP A 81 -17.32 -13.81 36.84
CA ASP A 81 -17.21 -14.31 38.22
C ASP A 81 -16.37 -15.60 38.29
N GLU A 82 -16.57 -16.53 37.37
CA GLU A 82 -15.74 -17.75 37.27
C GLU A 82 -14.27 -17.43 36.97
N ARG A 83 -13.99 -16.49 36.06
CA ARG A 83 -12.61 -16.04 35.80
C ARG A 83 -12.01 -15.26 36.96
N ALA A 84 -12.79 -14.43 37.64
CA ALA A 84 -12.37 -13.74 38.85
C ALA A 84 -12.07 -14.74 39.97
N ARG A 85 -12.90 -15.77 40.16
CA ARG A 85 -12.72 -16.84 41.15
C ARG A 85 -11.47 -17.69 40.86
N ALA A 86 -11.22 -18.03 39.59
CA ALA A 86 -10.04 -18.77 39.15
C ALA A 86 -8.73 -17.97 39.24
N VAL A 87 -8.75 -16.66 38.98
CA VAL A 87 -7.55 -15.79 38.99
C VAL A 87 -7.25 -15.24 40.38
N LEU A 88 -8.28 -14.84 41.14
CA LEU A 88 -8.14 -14.25 42.48
C LEU A 88 -8.16 -15.31 43.59
N GLY A 89 -8.38 -16.58 43.28
CA GLY A 89 -8.37 -17.67 44.26
C GLY A 89 -9.45 -17.53 45.34
N LEU A 90 -10.56 -16.87 45.03
CA LEU A 90 -11.71 -16.71 45.93
C LEU A 90 -12.55 -17.99 45.99
N VAL A 91 -11.91 -19.10 46.36
CA VAL A 91 -12.61 -20.28 46.85
C VAL A 91 -13.15 -19.89 48.23
N ARG A 92 -14.45 -20.11 48.46
CA ARG A 92 -15.04 -19.99 49.80
C ARG A 92 -14.21 -20.84 50.76
N ALA A 93 -13.98 -20.38 51.99
CA ALA A 93 -13.10 -21.01 52.97
C ALA A 93 -13.48 -22.46 53.40
N ASP A 94 -14.43 -23.09 52.68
CA ASP A 94 -15.20 -24.25 53.07
C ASP A 94 -15.16 -25.40 52.04
N GLU A 95 -14.42 -25.27 50.92
CA GLU A 95 -14.20 -26.38 49.97
C GLU A 95 -12.80 -27.00 50.08
N ILE A 96 -12.77 -28.27 50.50
CA ILE A 96 -11.57 -29.11 50.63
C ILE A 96 -11.35 -29.88 49.33
N VAL A 97 -10.26 -29.60 48.62
CA VAL A 97 -9.79 -30.44 47.51
C VAL A 97 -9.12 -31.68 48.08
N ILE A 98 -9.76 -32.84 47.96
CA ILE A 98 -9.14 -34.14 48.26
C ILE A 98 -8.36 -34.59 47.02
N ARG A 99 -7.07 -34.89 47.25
CA ARG A 99 -6.07 -35.30 46.25
C ARG A 99 -6.37 -36.66 45.64
#